data_AF-K0TIS5-F1
#
_entry.id   AF-K0TIS5-F1
#
_cell.length_a   1.000
_cell.length_b   1.000
_cell.length_c   1.000
_cell.angle_alpha   90.00
_cell.angle_beta   90.00
_cell.angle_gamma   90.00
#
_symmetry.space_group_name_H-M   'P 1'
#
loop_
_entity.id
_entity.type
_entity.pdbx_description
1 polymer ?
#
loop_
_entity_poly.entity_id
_entity_poly.type
_entity_poly.pdbx_seq_one_letter_code
_entity_poly.pdbx_strand_id
1 'polypeptide(L)'
;MRELRSDSPGDHAQERLRLHKDEVKAMEARVQGFVRAVNDVLDEDEDLALMNLGKLITDPGRFLLPVSQEVLHEESDEPELILEAYLQQALGIANGLDLLRGQIRTTEEQITMALDAIRNRILYVNTLLSVASLCVATGSFVGSVFGMNLRNHIEDEPTAFLRVTCGTVAG
;
A
#
# COMPACT_ATOMS: atom_id res chain seq x y z
N MET A 1 28.63 0.94 -7.48
CA MET A 1 27.90 1.76 -6.49
C MET A 1 26.38 1.66 -6.70
N ARG A 2 25.78 0.47 -6.49
CA ARG A 2 24.30 0.29 -6.57
C ARG A 2 23.71 -0.45 -5.35
N GLU A 3 24.51 -0.70 -4.32
CA GLU A 3 24.15 -1.60 -3.20
C GLU A 3 23.95 -0.88 -1.85
N LEU A 4 23.79 0.46 -1.82
CA LEU A 4 23.60 1.20 -0.56
C LEU A 4 22.25 1.93 -0.47
N ARG A 5 21.27 1.51 -1.27
CA ARG A 5 19.91 2.09 -1.29
C ARG A 5 18.85 1.01 -0.98
N SER A 6 19.08 0.21 0.05
CA SER A 6 18.11 -0.83 0.48
C SER A 6 17.91 -0.92 1.98
N ASP A 7 18.37 0.07 2.76
CA ASP A 7 18.28 -0.02 4.23
C ASP A 7 17.66 1.23 4.84
N SER A 8 16.68 1.80 4.15
CA SER A 8 15.72 2.69 4.81
C SER A 8 14.61 1.82 5.40
N PRO A 9 14.14 2.08 6.64
CA PRO A 9 12.96 1.40 7.20
C PRO A 9 11.71 1.50 6.31
N GLY A 10 11.65 2.47 5.39
CA GLY A 10 10.61 2.56 4.36
C GLY A 10 10.67 1.47 3.30
N ASP A 11 11.87 1.01 2.90
CA ASP A 11 12.06 -0.02 1.86
C ASP A 11 11.58 -1.39 2.37
N HIS A 12 11.89 -1.73 3.63
CA HIS A 12 11.42 -2.98 4.25
C HIS A 12 9.89 -3.04 4.37
N ALA A 13 9.25 -1.91 4.69
CA ALA A 13 7.79 -1.82 4.74
C ALA A 13 7.16 -1.97 3.35
N GLN A 14 7.76 -1.35 2.33
CA GLN A 14 7.32 -1.48 0.94
C GLN A 14 7.50 -2.89 0.38
N GLU A 15 8.60 -3.56 0.71
CA GLU A 15 8.86 -4.93 0.28
C GLU A 15 7.86 -5.91 0.89
N ARG A 16 7.58 -5.80 2.20
CA ARG A 16 6.55 -6.62 2.86
C ARG A 16 5.18 -6.41 2.25
N LEU A 17 4.83 -5.16 1.93
CA LEU A 17 3.56 -4.82 1.32
C LEU A 17 3.45 -5.37 -0.11
N ARG A 18 4.54 -5.37 -0.87
CA ARG A 18 4.62 -6.01 -2.19
C ARG A 18 4.34 -7.51 -2.10
N LEU A 19 4.93 -8.21 -1.12
CA LEU A 19 4.71 -9.65 -0.95
C LEU A 19 3.23 -9.97 -0.70
N HIS A 20 2.56 -9.23 0.19
CA HIS A 20 1.13 -9.43 0.44
C HIS A 20 0.26 -9.09 -0.78
N LYS A 21 0.62 -8.06 -1.54
CA LYS A 21 -0.06 -7.71 -2.79
C LYS A 21 0.05 -8.82 -3.84
N ASP A 22 1.24 -9.40 -4.00
CA ASP A 22 1.47 -10.50 -4.94
C ASP A 22 0.70 -11.75 -4.53
N GLU A 23 0.66 -12.05 -3.22
CA GLU A 23 -0.12 -13.16 -2.67
C GLU A 23 -1.63 -12.98 -2.89
N VAL A 24 -2.15 -11.77 -2.63
CA VAL A 24 -3.55 -11.41 -2.89
C VAL A 24 -3.88 -11.56 -4.37
N LYS A 25 -3.01 -11.08 -5.26
CA LYS A 25 -3.21 -11.19 -6.71
C LYS A 25 -3.21 -12.64 -7.19
N ALA A 26 -2.32 -13.47 -6.65
CA ALA A 26 -2.30 -14.90 -6.95
C ALA A 26 -3.59 -15.59 -6.46
N MET A 27 -4.10 -15.20 -5.29
CA MET A 27 -5.35 -15.73 -4.75
C MET A 27 -6.56 -15.28 -5.58
N GLU A 28 -6.60 -14.03 -6.03
CA GLU A 28 -7.63 -13.49 -6.93
C GLU A 28 -7.68 -14.29 -8.24
N ALA A 29 -6.53 -14.55 -8.85
CA ALA A 29 -6.45 -15.35 -10.07
C ALA A 29 -6.97 -16.79 -9.88
N ARG A 30 -6.65 -17.42 -8.74
CA ARG A 30 -7.15 -18.78 -8.41
C ARG A 30 -8.66 -18.79 -8.21
N VAL A 31 -9.20 -17.82 -7.47
CA VAL A 31 -10.64 -17.72 -7.23
C VAL A 31 -11.39 -17.45 -8.52
N GLN A 32 -10.90 -16.56 -9.38
CA GLN A 32 -11.50 -16.32 -10.70
C GLN A 32 -11.45 -17.56 -11.59
N GLY A 33 -10.35 -18.33 -11.55
CA GLY A 33 -10.26 -19.61 -12.26
C GLY A 33 -11.30 -20.62 -11.77
N PHE A 34 -11.47 -20.74 -10.45
CA PHE A 34 -12.48 -21.60 -9.85
C PHE A 34 -13.91 -21.16 -10.24
N VAL A 35 -14.21 -19.86 -10.11
CA VAL A 35 -15.52 -19.30 -10.48
C VAL A 35 -15.85 -19.60 -11.93
N ARG A 36 -14.91 -19.42 -12.86
CA ARG A 36 -15.14 -19.74 -14.29
C ARG A 36 -15.42 -21.23 -14.48
N ALA A 37 -14.56 -22.10 -13.97
CA ALA A 37 -14.73 -23.54 -14.12
C ALA A 37 -16.05 -24.07 -13.54
N VAL A 38 -16.52 -23.51 -12.43
CA VAL A 38 -17.81 -23.88 -11.83
C VAL A 38 -18.99 -23.36 -12.66
N ASN A 39 -18.92 -22.14 -13.20
CA ASN A 39 -19.97 -21.64 -14.10
C ASN A 39 -20.05 -22.48 -15.38
N ASP A 40 -18.91 -22.84 -15.98
CA ASP A 40 -18.88 -23.67 -17.18
C ASP A 40 -19.60 -25.02 -16.96
N VAL A 41 -19.49 -25.59 -15.75
CA VAL A 41 -20.18 -26.82 -15.37
C VAL A 41 -21.67 -26.59 -15.09
N LEU A 42 -22.01 -25.47 -14.42
CA LEU A 42 -23.40 -25.12 -14.11
C LEU A 42 -24.22 -24.81 -15.37
N ASP A 43 -23.59 -24.43 -16.48
CA ASP A 43 -24.26 -24.15 -17.75
C ASP A 43 -24.70 -25.42 -18.51
N GLU A 44 -24.21 -26.61 -18.13
CA GLU A 44 -24.47 -27.89 -18.82
C GLU A 44 -25.25 -28.90 -17.94
N ASP A 45 -26.59 -28.87 -18.04
CA ASP A 45 -27.51 -29.79 -17.32
C ASP A 45 -27.18 -31.29 -17.51
N GLU A 46 -26.65 -31.66 -18.69
CA GLU A 46 -26.25 -33.05 -19.00
C GLU A 46 -25.04 -33.47 -18.15
N ASP A 47 -24.03 -32.61 -18.04
CA ASP A 47 -22.87 -32.85 -17.20
C ASP A 47 -23.25 -32.92 -15.73
N LEU A 48 -24.14 -32.02 -15.28
CA LEU A 48 -24.69 -32.02 -13.92
C LEU A 48 -25.43 -33.33 -13.60
N ALA A 49 -26.34 -33.76 -14.48
CA ALA A 49 -27.07 -35.00 -14.30
C ALA A 49 -26.15 -36.23 -14.23
N LEU A 50 -25.07 -36.25 -15.03
CA LEU A 50 -24.08 -37.33 -15.03
C LEU A 50 -23.21 -37.36 -13.76
N MET A 51 -23.20 -36.30 -12.95
CA MET A 51 -22.51 -36.30 -11.64
C MET A 51 -23.18 -37.22 -10.62
N ASN A 52 -24.46 -37.57 -10.81
CA ASN A 52 -25.20 -38.50 -9.96
C ASN A 52 -24.81 -39.96 -10.21
N LEU A 53 -23.54 -40.29 -10.00
CA LEU A 53 -22.96 -41.61 -10.24
C LEU A 53 -23.67 -42.73 -9.45
N GLY A 54 -24.15 -42.42 -8.24
CA GLY A 54 -24.91 -43.38 -7.43
C GLY A 54 -26.19 -43.83 -8.13
N LYS A 55 -26.95 -42.87 -8.67
CA LYS A 55 -28.18 -43.15 -9.40
C LYS A 55 -27.92 -43.76 -10.78
N LEU A 56 -26.84 -43.34 -11.44
CA LEU A 56 -26.36 -43.91 -12.69
C LEU A 56 -26.05 -45.41 -12.56
N ILE A 57 -25.51 -45.84 -11.41
CA ILE A 57 -25.24 -47.26 -11.13
C ILE A 57 -26.52 -48.03 -10.80
N THR A 58 -27.46 -47.44 -10.05
CA THR A 58 -28.68 -48.13 -9.62
C THR A 58 -29.74 -48.25 -10.71
N ASP A 59 -29.86 -47.26 -11.58
CA ASP A 59 -30.80 -47.27 -12.70
C ASP A 59 -30.16 -46.66 -13.96
N PRO A 60 -29.29 -47.42 -14.66
CA PRO A 60 -28.63 -46.94 -15.87
C PRO A 60 -29.63 -46.65 -17.00
N GLY A 61 -30.80 -47.28 -16.98
CA GLY A 61 -31.85 -47.10 -17.99
C GLY A 61 -32.41 -45.68 -18.03
N ARG A 62 -32.34 -44.98 -16.89
CA ARG A 62 -32.80 -43.59 -16.74
C ARG A 62 -31.92 -42.59 -17.49
N PHE A 63 -30.65 -42.92 -17.72
CA PHE A 63 -29.66 -42.06 -18.39
C PHE A 63 -29.39 -42.48 -19.85
N LEU A 64 -30.28 -43.28 -20.45
CA LEU A 64 -30.15 -43.69 -21.85
C LEU A 64 -30.43 -42.51 -22.80
N LEU A 65 -29.50 -42.28 -23.73
CA LEU A 65 -29.58 -41.17 -24.69
C LEU A 65 -30.64 -41.43 -25.79
N PRO A 66 -31.41 -40.40 -26.18
CA PRO A 66 -31.46 -39.06 -25.58
C PRO A 66 -32.20 -39.08 -24.24
N VAL A 67 -31.58 -38.50 -23.20
CA VAL A 67 -32.21 -38.39 -21.88
C VAL A 67 -33.37 -37.39 -21.97
N SER A 68 -34.51 -37.73 -21.40
CA SER A 68 -35.65 -36.80 -21.35
C SER A 68 -35.32 -35.56 -20.50
N GLN A 69 -35.79 -34.38 -20.92
CA GLN A 69 -35.59 -33.12 -20.16
C GLN A 69 -36.05 -33.21 -18.71
N GLU A 70 -37.12 -33.95 -18.41
CA GLU A 70 -37.59 -34.15 -17.03
C GLU A 70 -36.55 -34.87 -16.15
N VAL A 71 -35.88 -35.89 -16.70
CA VAL A 71 -34.81 -36.61 -15.99
C VAL A 71 -33.58 -35.75 -15.84
N LEU A 72 -33.19 -34.99 -16.88
CA LEU A 72 -32.05 -34.07 -16.80
C LEU A 72 -32.24 -33.07 -15.66
N HIS A 73 -33.39 -32.39 -15.63
CA HIS A 73 -33.69 -31.39 -14.60
C HIS A 73 -33.84 -31.99 -13.19
N GLU A 74 -34.39 -33.20 -13.06
CA GLU A 74 -34.52 -33.86 -11.75
C GLU A 74 -33.15 -34.31 -11.21
N GLU A 75 -32.26 -34.77 -12.10
CA GLU A 75 -30.97 -35.29 -11.72
C GLU A 75 -29.89 -34.20 -11.61
N SER A 76 -30.04 -33.05 -12.27
CA SER A 76 -29.14 -31.90 -12.15
C SER A 76 -29.35 -31.07 -10.87
N ASP A 77 -30.55 -31.05 -10.29
CA ASP A 77 -30.94 -30.15 -9.19
C ASP A 77 -30.05 -30.27 -7.94
N GLU A 78 -29.72 -31.50 -7.52
CA GLU A 78 -28.86 -31.73 -6.35
C GLU A 78 -27.40 -31.28 -6.55
N PRO A 79 -26.68 -31.70 -7.63
CA PRO A 79 -25.33 -31.21 -7.89
C PRO A 79 -25.30 -29.70 -8.20
N GLU A 80 -26.31 -29.16 -8.88
CA GLU A 80 -26.46 -27.73 -9.15
C GLU A 80 -26.49 -26.93 -7.85
N LEU A 81 -27.41 -27.26 -6.94
CA LEU A 81 -27.55 -26.58 -5.64
C LEU A 81 -26.24 -26.58 -4.83
N ILE A 82 -25.51 -27.70 -4.83
CA ILE A 82 -24.22 -27.81 -4.14
C ILE A 82 -23.19 -26.89 -4.80
N LEU A 83 -23.08 -26.93 -6.13
CA LEU A 83 -22.12 -26.12 -6.88
C LEU A 83 -22.44 -24.62 -6.78
N GLU A 84 -23.70 -24.23 -6.80
CA GLU A 84 -24.14 -22.85 -6.56
C GLU A 84 -23.72 -22.36 -5.17
N ALA A 85 -23.87 -23.19 -4.13
CA ALA A 85 -23.45 -22.82 -2.78
C ALA A 85 -21.93 -22.57 -2.70
N TYR A 86 -21.13 -23.40 -3.35
CA TYR A 86 -19.68 -23.20 -3.45
C TYR A 86 -19.31 -22.00 -4.33
N LEU A 87 -20.03 -21.77 -5.42
CA LEU A 87 -19.87 -20.59 -6.27
C LEU A 87 -20.13 -19.32 -5.47
N GLN A 88 -21.21 -19.28 -4.68
CA GLN A 88 -21.54 -18.15 -3.82
C GLN A 88 -20.46 -17.92 -2.75
N GLN A 89 -19.91 -18.99 -2.17
CA GLN A 89 -18.77 -18.88 -1.26
C GLN A 89 -17.53 -18.30 -1.95
N ALA A 90 -17.21 -18.77 -3.16
CA ALA A 90 -16.08 -18.27 -3.93
C ALA A 90 -16.24 -16.79 -4.33
N LEU A 91 -17.44 -16.36 -4.71
CA LEU A 91 -17.76 -14.95 -4.94
C LEU A 91 -17.62 -14.12 -3.65
N GLY A 92 -17.99 -14.68 -2.50
CA GLY A 92 -17.73 -14.08 -1.19
C GLY A 92 -16.23 -13.86 -0.92
N ILE A 93 -15.40 -14.85 -1.24
CA ILE A 93 -13.93 -14.73 -1.13
C ILE A 93 -13.41 -13.67 -2.11
N ALA A 94 -13.90 -13.64 -3.35
CA ALA A 94 -13.52 -12.64 -4.35
C ALA A 94 -13.81 -11.20 -3.86
N ASN A 95 -14.99 -10.98 -3.29
CA ASN A 95 -15.35 -9.69 -2.67
C ASN A 95 -14.43 -9.34 -1.49
N GLY A 96 -14.09 -10.32 -0.65
CA GLY A 96 -13.15 -10.14 0.45
C GLY A 96 -11.74 -9.76 -0.03
N LEU A 97 -11.28 -10.37 -1.12
CA LEU A 97 -10.01 -10.05 -1.78
C LEU A 97 -10.00 -8.62 -2.35
N ASP A 98 -11.10 -8.17 -2.94
CA ASP A 98 -11.24 -6.81 -3.44
C ASP A 98 -11.14 -5.77 -2.32
N LEU A 99 -11.78 -6.03 -1.18
CA LEU A 99 -11.66 -5.20 0.02
C LEU A 99 -10.22 -5.17 0.55
N LEU A 100 -9.57 -6.33 0.64
CA LEU A 100 -8.19 -6.43 1.10
C LEU A 100 -7.22 -5.69 0.16
N ARG A 101 -7.44 -5.78 -1.16
CA ARG A 101 -6.68 -5.02 -2.16
C ARG A 101 -6.85 -3.51 -1.95
N GLY A 102 -8.07 -3.06 -1.68
CA GLY A 102 -8.36 -1.67 -1.33
C GLY A 102 -7.60 -1.23 -0.07
N GLN A 103 -7.59 -2.06 0.98
CA GLN A 103 -6.86 -1.79 2.22
C GLN A 103 -5.33 -1.74 2.02
N ILE A 104 -4.78 -2.63 1.20
CA ILE A 104 -3.36 -2.61 0.82
C ILE A 104 -3.00 -1.28 0.16
N ARG A 105 -3.80 -0.83 -0.83
CA ARG A 105 -3.58 0.45 -1.50
C ARG A 105 -3.65 1.63 -0.53
N THR A 106 -4.65 1.67 0.35
CA THR A 106 -4.75 2.70 1.38
C THR A 106 -3.51 2.72 2.28
N THR A 107 -2.96 1.55 2.60
CA THR A 107 -1.74 1.43 3.40
C THR A 107 -0.50 1.93 2.63
N GLU A 108 -0.39 1.64 1.31
CA GLU A 108 0.66 2.20 0.44
C GLU A 108 0.64 3.74 0.45
N GLU A 109 -0.56 4.32 0.36
CA GLU A 109 -0.77 5.78 0.39
C GLU A 109 -0.40 6.37 1.77
N GLN A 110 -0.75 5.68 2.87
CA GLN A 110 -0.36 6.09 4.23
C GLN A 110 1.16 6.10 4.46
N ILE A 111 1.86 5.05 4.02
CA ILE A 111 3.32 4.98 4.12
C ILE A 111 3.95 6.13 3.33
N THR A 112 3.45 6.38 2.12
CA THR A 112 3.95 7.46 1.26
C THR A 112 3.76 8.82 1.93
N MET A 113 2.57 9.11 2.47
CA MET A 113 2.29 10.34 3.21
C MET A 113 3.21 10.50 4.44
N ALA A 114 3.48 9.43 5.16
CA ALA A 114 4.37 9.46 6.32
C ALA A 114 5.83 9.79 5.93
N LEU A 115 6.33 9.22 4.84
CA LEU A 115 7.66 9.52 4.30
C LEU A 115 7.78 10.98 3.86
N ASP A 116 6.75 11.51 3.19
CA ASP A 116 6.70 12.92 2.79
C ASP A 116 6.68 13.85 4.01
N ALA A 117 5.95 13.51 5.06
CA ALA A 117 5.94 14.26 6.31
C ALA A 117 7.33 14.28 6.99
N ILE A 118 8.05 13.15 7.00
CA ILE A 118 9.41 13.06 7.51
C ILE A 118 10.34 13.97 6.69
N ARG A 119 10.26 13.91 5.36
CA ARG A 119 11.05 14.77 4.46
C ARG A 119 10.78 16.25 4.72
N ASN A 120 9.51 16.63 4.85
CA ASN A 120 9.12 18.00 5.13
C ASN A 120 9.65 18.47 6.50
N ARG A 121 9.60 17.62 7.52
CA ARG A 121 10.18 17.91 8.84
C ARG A 121 11.68 18.14 8.78
N ILE A 122 12.41 17.31 8.02
CA ILE A 122 13.86 17.48 7.84
C ILE A 122 14.16 18.81 7.14
N LEU A 123 13.42 19.14 6.08
CA LEU A 123 13.58 20.41 5.36
C LEU A 123 13.34 21.61 6.28
N TYR A 124 12.31 21.54 7.12
CA TYR A 124 12.01 22.57 8.11
C TYR A 124 13.17 22.76 9.10
N VAL A 125 13.68 21.66 9.68
CA VAL A 125 14.82 21.71 10.60
C VAL A 125 16.07 22.26 9.93
N ASN A 126 16.38 21.85 8.70
CA ASN A 126 17.52 22.36 7.95
C ASN A 126 17.40 23.87 7.68
N THR A 127 16.19 24.35 7.40
CA THR A 127 15.92 25.78 7.21
C THR A 127 16.15 26.55 8.50
N LEU A 128 15.65 26.04 9.64
CA LEU A 128 15.87 26.64 10.95
C LEU A 128 17.35 26.73 11.31
N LEU A 129 18.11 25.64 11.10
CA LEU A 129 19.55 25.61 11.32
C LEU A 129 20.30 26.58 10.42
N SER A 130 19.91 26.68 9.14
CA SER A 130 20.52 27.63 8.20
C SER A 130 20.31 29.08 8.64
N VAL A 131 19.11 29.43 9.11
CA VAL A 131 18.82 30.75 9.68
C VAL A 131 19.65 30.97 10.95
N ALA A 132 19.71 30.00 11.86
CA ALA A 132 20.53 30.11 13.07
C ALA A 132 22.02 30.30 12.75
N SER A 133 22.57 29.55 11.79
CA SER A 133 23.94 29.71 11.32
C SER A 133 24.17 31.08 10.69
N LEU A 134 23.20 31.61 9.94
CA LEU A 134 23.28 32.96 9.38
C LEU A 134 23.36 34.02 10.48
N CYS A 135 22.49 33.94 11.51
CA CYS A 135 22.54 34.85 12.66
C CYS A 135 23.90 34.80 13.38
N VAL A 136 24.43 33.60 13.62
CA VAL A 136 25.76 33.40 14.25
C VAL A 136 26.87 33.96 13.36
N ALA A 137 26.81 33.75 12.04
CA ALA A 137 27.79 34.26 11.09
C ALA A 137 27.80 35.79 11.07
N THR A 138 26.63 36.44 11.05
CA THR A 138 26.51 37.91 11.10
C THR A 138 27.06 38.46 12.40
N GLY A 139 26.73 37.86 13.55
CA GLY A 139 27.27 38.29 14.84
C GLY A 139 28.79 38.14 14.94
N SER A 140 29.31 37.00 14.47
CA SER A 140 30.74 36.74 14.40
C SER A 140 31.46 37.69 13.44
N PHE A 141 30.86 38.03 12.31
CA PHE A 141 31.41 38.98 11.34
C PHE A 141 31.55 40.38 11.95
N VAL A 142 30.50 40.90 12.58
CA VAL A 142 30.54 42.21 13.26
C VAL A 142 31.59 42.19 14.38
N GLY A 143 31.57 41.16 15.23
CA GLY A 143 32.58 41.01 16.30
C GLY A 143 34.01 40.92 15.76
N SER A 144 34.21 40.25 14.62
CA SER A 144 35.52 40.16 13.97
C SER A 144 35.99 41.51 13.43
N VAL A 145 35.13 42.28 12.76
CA VAL A 145 35.47 43.61 12.22
C VAL A 145 35.91 44.57 13.33
N PHE A 146 35.23 44.58 14.48
CA PHE A 146 35.59 45.42 15.62
C PHE A 146 36.72 44.84 16.49
N GLY A 147 36.99 43.53 16.41
CA GLY A 147 38.10 42.88 17.10
C GLY A 147 39.44 42.94 16.35
N MET A 148 39.45 43.42 15.11
CA MET A 148 40.69 43.64 14.34
C MET A 148 41.45 44.85 14.87
N ASN A 149 42.79 44.79 14.88
CA ASN A 149 43.70 45.83 15.37
C ASN A 149 43.79 47.06 14.43
N LEU A 150 42.64 47.57 14.02
CA LEU A 150 42.46 48.77 13.22
C LEU A 150 41.83 49.84 14.12
N ARG A 151 42.47 51.01 14.19
CA ARG A 151 42.02 52.13 15.03
C ARG A 151 40.62 52.58 14.61
N ASN A 152 39.60 52.21 15.37
CA ASN A 152 38.25 52.71 15.21
C ASN A 152 38.08 53.96 16.09
N HIS A 153 37.87 55.14 15.49
CA HIS A 153 37.64 56.42 16.20
C HIS A 153 36.33 56.47 17.02
N ILE A 154 35.61 55.36 17.09
CA ILE A 154 34.36 55.14 17.84
C ILE A 154 34.62 54.45 19.19
N GLU A 155 35.86 54.06 19.49
CA GLU A 155 36.25 53.40 20.75
C GLU A 155 36.33 54.36 21.95
N ASP A 156 36.50 55.66 21.71
CA ASP A 156 36.66 56.68 22.77
C ASP A 156 35.35 56.99 23.53
N GLU A 157 34.20 56.54 23.02
CA GLU A 157 32.90 56.75 23.65
C GLU A 157 32.52 55.57 24.58
N PRO A 158 32.23 55.79 25.88
CA PRO A 158 31.96 54.71 26.83
C PRO A 158 30.70 53.89 26.51
N THR A 159 29.83 54.35 25.60
CA THR A 159 28.61 53.66 25.17
C THR A 159 28.78 52.85 23.87
N ALA A 160 29.93 52.93 23.20
CA ALA A 160 30.13 52.36 21.87
C ALA A 160 29.98 50.83 21.83
N PHE A 161 30.55 50.12 22.81
CA PHE A 161 30.43 48.67 22.93
C PHE A 161 28.97 48.22 23.09
N LEU A 162 28.19 48.95 23.90
CA LEU A 162 26.77 48.67 24.12
C LEU A 162 25.97 48.89 22.83
N ARG A 163 26.24 49.97 22.09
CA ARG A 163 25.58 50.27 20.81
C ARG A 163 25.85 49.21 19.75
N VAL A 164 27.09 48.74 19.61
CA VAL A 164 27.45 47.68 18.64
C VAL A 164 26.81 46.35 19.01
N THR A 165 26.84 45.98 20.30
CA THR A 165 26.23 44.72 20.76
C THR A 165 24.71 44.75 20.60
N CYS A 166 24.05 45.83 21.02
CA CYS A 166 22.61 46.00 20.83
C CYS A 166 22.24 46.07 19.34
N GLY A 167 23.02 46.75 18.51
CA GLY A 167 22.79 46.84 17.06
C GLY A 167 22.93 45.49 16.35
N THR A 168 23.87 44.65 16.80
CA THR A 168 24.10 43.30 16.25
C THR A 168 23.02 42.29 16.69
N VAL A 169 22.47 42.47 17.89
CA VAL A 169 21.39 41.60 18.41
C VAL A 169 20.01 42.04 17.92
N ALA A 170 19.81 43.34 17.67
CA ALA A 170 18.55 43.89 17.19
C ALA A 170 18.38 43.83 15.66
N GLY A 171 19.47 43.70 14.91
CA GLY A 171 19.46 43.47 13.46
C GLY A 171 19.26 42.00 13.11
#